data_AF-A0A256XSF1-F1
#
_entry.id   AF-A0A256XSF1-F1
#
_cell.length_a   1.000
_cell.length_b   1.000
_cell.length_c   1.000
_cell.angle_alpha   90.00
_cell.angle_beta   90.00
_cell.angle_gamma   90.00
#
_symmetry.space_group_name_H-M   'P 1'
#
loop_
_entity.id
_entity.type
_entity.pdbx_description
1 polymer ?
#
loop_
_entity_poly.entity_id
_entity_poly.type
_entity_poly.pdbx_seq_one_letter_code
_entity_poly.pdbx_strand_id
1 'polypeptide(L)' 'MILSDVEIVEAIKRKEIIVEPFVEENVGPCSIDLTLSDEFAVFKEGKVIDPQKPETLRESIDALPKASNSRSLFSKR' A
#
# COMPACT_ATOMS: atom_id res chain seq x y z
N MET A 1 -14.59 15.95 10.90
CA MET A 1 -15.71 15.02 10.71
C MET A 1 -15.12 13.73 10.17
N ILE A 2 -15.52 12.59 10.70
CA ILE A 2 -15.10 11.27 10.23
C ILE A 2 -16.33 10.66 9.57
N LEU A 3 -16.17 10.08 8.37
CA LEU A 3 -17.26 9.45 7.64
C LEU A 3 -17.65 8.13 8.31
N SER A 4 -18.95 7.86 8.42
CA SER A 4 -19.44 6.53 8.77
C SER A 4 -19.24 5.54 7.61
N ASP A 5 -19.39 4.24 7.90
CA ASP A 5 -19.48 3.16 6.93
C ASP A 5 -20.40 3.47 5.74
N VAL A 6 -21.63 3.94 6.02
CA VAL A 6 -22.61 4.30 4.98
C VAL A 6 -22.11 5.46 4.13
N GLU A 7 -21.56 6.50 4.76
CA GLU A 7 -21.02 7.67 4.05
C GLU A 7 -19.80 7.32 3.20
N ILE A 8 -18.93 6.43 3.68
CA ILE A 8 -17.78 5.89 2.93
C ILE A 8 -18.27 5.18 1.66
N VAL A 9 -19.24 4.28 1.79
CA VAL A 9 -19.79 3.51 0.65
C VAL A 9 -20.47 4.45 -0.35
N GLU A 10 -21.21 5.45 0.12
CA GLU A 10 -21.83 6.45 -0.77
C GLU A 10 -20.80 7.30 -1.51
N ALA A 11 -19.77 7.78 -0.82
CA ALA A 11 -18.69 8.56 -1.42
C ALA A 11 -17.93 7.77 -2.50
N ILE A 12 -17.72 6.46 -2.27
CA ILE A 12 -17.15 5.55 -3.28
C ILE A 12 -18.09 5.39 -4.48
N LYS A 13 -19.39 5.16 -4.25
CA LYS A 13 -20.40 5.05 -5.33
C LYS A 13 -20.49 6.34 -6.17
N ARG A 14 -20.36 7.50 -5.53
CA ARG A 14 -20.35 8.82 -6.18
C ARG A 14 -19.00 9.16 -6.83
N LYS A 15 -17.98 8.31 -6.65
CA LYS A 15 -16.59 8.53 -7.11
C LYS A 15 -15.94 9.79 -6.51
N GLU A 16 -16.42 10.23 -5.36
CA GLU A 16 -15.77 11.26 -4.56
C GLU A 16 -14.53 10.69 -3.86
N ILE A 17 -14.54 9.38 -3.57
CA ILE A 17 -13.41 8.58 -3.12
C ILE A 17 -13.24 7.41 -4.09
N ILE A 18 -11.99 7.07 -4.46
CA ILE A 18 -11.68 5.93 -5.31
C ILE A 18 -10.84 4.94 -4.52
N VAL A 19 -11.33 3.70 -4.40
CA VAL A 19 -10.61 2.56 -3.82
C VAL A 19 -10.64 1.44 -4.84
N GLU A 20 -9.48 1.02 -5.34
CA GLU A 20 -9.38 0.00 -6.38
C GLU A 20 -8.27 -1.01 -6.02
N PRO A 21 -8.60 -2.31 -5.85
CA PRO A 21 -9.95 -2.89 -5.85
C PRO A 21 -10.75 -2.53 -4.57
N PHE A 22 -12.06 -2.29 -4.71
CA PHE A 22 -12.96 -2.11 -3.57
C PHE A 22 -13.56 -3.45 -3.12
N VAL A 23 -13.48 -3.72 -1.81
CA VAL A 23 -14.03 -4.91 -1.14
C VAL A 23 -14.89 -4.38 0.01
N GLU A 24 -16.21 -4.51 -0.10
CA GLU A 24 -17.16 -3.91 0.85
C GLU A 24 -17.03 -4.50 2.26
N GLU A 25 -16.60 -5.76 2.35
CA GLU A 25 -16.34 -6.47 3.61
C GLU A 25 -15.22 -5.85 4.45
N ASN A 26 -14.35 -5.03 3.84
CA ASN A 26 -13.28 -4.33 4.53
C ASN A 26 -13.74 -2.97 5.10
N VAL A 27 -14.98 -2.55 4.87
CA VAL A 27 -15.52 -1.31 5.43
C VAL A 27 -15.89 -1.54 6.90
N GLY A 28 -15.19 -0.84 7.79
CA GLY A 28 -15.50 -0.76 9.21
C GLY A 28 -16.39 0.44 9.54
N PRO A 29 -16.76 0.64 10.82
CA PRO A 29 -17.74 1.66 11.22
C PRO A 29 -17.42 3.08 10.76
N CYS A 30 -16.14 3.43 10.70
CA CYS A 30 -15.65 4.74 10.27
C CYS A 30 -14.29 4.63 9.56
N SER A 31 -14.01 3.51 8.91
CA SER A 31 -12.70 3.19 8.32
C SER A 31 -12.82 2.16 7.21
N ILE A 32 -11.75 1.97 6.43
CA ILE A 32 -11.60 0.87 5.48
C ILE A 32 -10.27 0.16 5.72
N ASP A 33 -10.31 -1.16 5.83
CA ASP A 33 -9.11 -1.98 5.98
C ASP A 33 -8.40 -2.13 4.64
N LEU A 34 -7.12 -1.73 4.60
CA LEU A 34 -6.25 -1.85 3.43
C LEU A 34 -5.38 -3.10 3.50
N THR A 35 -4.89 -3.53 2.34
CA THR A 35 -3.98 -4.68 2.23
C THR A 35 -2.57 -4.23 1.87
N LEU A 36 -1.57 -5.01 2.28
CA LEU A 36 -0.16 -4.74 1.99
C LEU A 36 0.19 -5.17 0.56
N SER A 37 0.86 -4.29 -0.20
CA SER A 37 1.37 -4.59 -1.53
C SER A 37 2.56 -5.55 -1.49
N ASP A 38 2.87 -6.18 -2.63
CA ASP A 38 4.06 -7.02 -2.82
C ASP A 38 5.31 -6.23 -3.23
N GLU A 39 5.21 -4.90 -3.29
CA GLU A 39 6.27 -3.99 -3.70
C GLU A 39 6.95 -3.35 -2.48
N PHE A 40 8.26 -3.54 -2.37
CA PHE A 40 9.06 -3.03 -1.26
C PHE A 40 10.26 -2.25 -1.78
N ALA A 41 10.61 -1.19 -1.07
CA ALA A 41 11.78 -0.36 -1.32
C ALA A 41 12.80 -0.53 -0.18
N VAL A 42 14.08 -0.69 -0.52
CA VAL A 42 15.17 -0.76 0.45
C VAL A 42 16.19 0.34 0.19
N PHE A 43 16.79 0.87 1.25
CA PHE A 43 17.81 1.91 1.16
C PHE A 43 19.19 1.31 0.92
N LYS A 44 19.94 1.94 0.02
CA LYS A 44 21.37 1.70 -0.20
C LYS A 44 22.18 2.34 0.91
N GLU A 45 23.22 1.64 1.35
CA GLU A 45 24.17 2.16 2.31
C GLU A 45 25.03 3.29 1.70
N GLY A 46 25.50 4.21 2.54
CA GLY A 46 26.47 5.25 2.16
C GLY A 46 25.93 6.39 1.30
N LYS A 47 24.62 6.53 1.16
CA LYS A 47 23.97 7.63 0.43
C LYS A 47 23.40 8.69 1.38
N VAL A 48 23.49 9.95 0.97
CA VAL A 48 22.89 11.09 1.68
C VAL A 48 21.59 11.46 0.98
N ILE A 49 20.51 11.57 1.75
CA ILE A 49 19.20 11.98 1.25
C ILE A 49 18.98 13.43 1.67
N ASP A 50 18.75 14.29 0.68
CA ASP A 50 18.40 15.70 0.88
C ASP A 50 16.91 15.88 0.54
N PRO A 51 16.03 16.19 1.52
CA PRO A 51 14.60 16.39 1.28
C PRO A 51 14.27 17.49 0.27
N GLN A 52 15.19 18.43 0.03
CA GLN A 52 15.02 19.49 -0.98
C GLN A 52 15.42 19.03 -2.39
N LYS A 53 16.01 17.83 -2.52
CA LYS A 53 16.55 17.24 -3.74
C LYS A 53 16.01 15.80 -3.96
N PRO A 54 14.80 15.66 -4.52
CA PRO A 54 14.12 14.37 -4.68
C PRO A 54 14.88 13.31 -5.48
N GLU A 55 15.82 13.71 -6.31
CA GLU A 55 16.74 12.84 -7.05
C GLU A 55 17.60 11.97 -6.10
N THR A 56 18.05 12.54 -4.97
CA THR A 56 18.89 11.82 -4.00
C THR A 56 18.16 10.63 -3.38
N LEU A 57 16.83 10.74 -3.21
CA LEU A 57 15.99 9.64 -2.73
C LEU A 57 15.92 8.50 -3.76
N ARG A 58 15.68 8.83 -5.04
CA ARG A 58 15.56 7.83 -6.10
C ARG A 58 16.86 7.06 -6.30
N GLU A 59 17.99 7.73 -6.20
CA GLU A 59 19.31 7.10 -6.31
C GLU A 59 19.63 6.18 -5.12
N SER A 60 19.03 6.46 -3.97
CA SER A 60 19.29 5.76 -2.71
C SER A 60 18.37 4.56 -2.46
N ILE A 61 17.39 4.29 -3.34
CA ILE A 61 16.43 3.20 -3.19
C ILE A 61 16.70 2.11 -4.24
N ASP A 62 16.59 0.84 -3.83
CA ASP A 62 16.37 -0.29 -4.73
C ASP A 62 14.97 -0.88 -4.49
N ALA A 63 14.28 -1.23 -5.58
CA ALA A 63 13.03 -1.99 -5.49
C ALA A 63 13.36 -3.47 -5.30
N LEU A 64 12.76 -4.12 -4.30
CA LEU A 64 12.85 -5.56 -4.18
C LEU A 64 12.05 -6.23 -5.30
N PRO A 65 12.55 -7.32 -5.89
CA PRO A 65 11.79 -8.08 -6.86
C PRO A 65 10.51 -8.61 -6.23
N LYS A 66 9.39 -8.56 -6.97
CA LYS A 66 8.12 -9.14 -6.53
C LYS A 66 8.34 -10.60 -6.15
N ALA A 67 7.82 -11.01 -4.99
CA ALA A 67 7.91 -12.38 -4.54
C ALA A 67 7.18 -13.31 -5.52
N SER A 68 7.93 -13.98 -6.41
CA SER A 68 7.36 -14.98 -7.32
C SER A 68 6.91 -16.20 -6.52
N ASN A 69 5.59 -16.34 -6.31
CA ASN A 69 4.88 -17.54 -5.87
C ASN A 69 5.62 -18.46 -4.87
N SER A 70 5.73 -18.04 -3.61
CA SER A 70 6.11 -18.93 -2.51
C SER A 70 4.92 -19.80 -2.04
N ARG A 71 4.36 -20.63 -2.92
CA ARG A 71 3.30 -21.61 -2.55
C ARG A 71 3.83 -23.04 -2.31
N SER A 72 5.13 -23.29 -2.34
CA SER A 72 5.69 -24.65 -2.14
C SER A 72 6.63 -24.84 -0.95
N LEU A 73 6.89 -23.81 -0.13
CA LEU A 73 7.93 -23.91 0.93
C LEU A 73 7.40 -24.28 2.32
N PHE A 74 6.09 -24.35 2.54
CA PHE A 74 5.48 -24.71 3.84
C PHE A 74 4.74 -26.07 3.82
N SER A 75 5.32 -27.08 3.19
CA SER A 75 4.82 -28.48 3.25
C SER A 75 5.86 -29.49 3.74
N LYS A 76 6.96 -29.04 4.36
CA LYS A 76 7.90 -29.95 5.03
C LYS A 76 8.37 -29.37 6.36
N ARG A 77 7.54 -29.47 7.38
CA ARG A 77 7.96 -29.75 8.76
C ARG A 77 6.92 -30.62 9.42
#